data_AF-A0AAD5CZA0-F1
#
_entry.id   AF-A0AAD5CZA0-F1
#
_cell.length_a   1.000
_cell.length_b   1.000
_cell.length_c   1.000
_cell.angle_alpha   90.00
_cell.angle_beta   90.00
_cell.angle_gamma   90.00
#
_symmetry.space_group_name_H-M   'P 1'
#
loop_
_entity.id
_entity.type
_entity.pdbx_description
1 polymer ?
#
loop_
_entity_poly.entity_id
_entity_poly.type
_entity_poly.pdbx_seq_one_letter_code
_entity_poly.pdbx_strand_id
1 'polypeptide(L)'
;MKFDENLVDHQESSIIPLNNFMDTQYFGEIGIGTPPQKFKVIFDTGSANLWIPSSKCTSVRSPTTINYTNGSISGYLSKDIVEVGDLVVNNQEFIEVTKETGVTFLAGKFDGIFGLGFKEISVGNVVSVCVISHTSISMFYRDNIVNHHLVKDRLFSLWLNRQSEDGEGGEIVFGGLDPKHYKGKHTYVAVKQKGYWQV
;
A
#
# COMPACT_ATOMS: atom_id res chain seq x y z
N MET A 1 17.00 31.48 -26.33
CA MET A 1 17.05 30.12 -25.75
C MET A 1 15.82 29.95 -24.89
N LYS A 2 14.83 29.17 -25.36
CA LYS A 2 13.71 28.74 -24.53
C LYS A 2 14.20 27.52 -23.76
N PHE A 3 14.03 27.51 -22.44
CA PHE A 3 14.19 26.29 -21.67
C PHE A 3 12.92 25.45 -21.89
N ASP A 4 13.14 24.21 -22.30
CA ASP A 4 12.13 23.18 -22.42
C ASP A 4 11.75 22.76 -21.00
N GLU A 5 10.58 23.19 -20.53
CA GLU A 5 9.95 22.61 -19.34
C GLU A 5 9.45 21.22 -19.74
N ASN A 6 10.29 20.21 -19.48
CA ASN A 6 9.86 18.82 -19.53
C ASN A 6 8.61 18.67 -18.68
N LEU A 7 7.50 18.35 -19.35
CA LEU A 7 6.20 17.99 -18.80
C LEU A 7 6.35 16.83 -17.81
N VAL A 8 6.48 17.15 -16.52
CA VAL A 8 6.04 16.23 -15.46
C VAL A 8 4.57 16.54 -15.27
N ASP A 9 3.70 15.65 -15.75
CA ASP A 9 2.28 15.73 -15.47
C ASP A 9 2.09 15.57 -13.96
N HIS A 10 1.77 16.66 -13.27
CA HIS A 10 1.51 16.63 -11.84
C HIS A 10 0.17 15.95 -11.61
N GLN A 11 0.21 14.66 -11.27
CA GLN A 11 -1.00 13.93 -10.98
C GLN A 11 -1.63 14.45 -9.68
N GLU A 12 -2.80 15.09 -9.77
CA GLU A 12 -3.46 15.73 -8.62
C GLU A 12 -3.81 14.72 -7.52
N SER A 13 -4.23 13.52 -7.92
CA SER A 13 -4.48 12.37 -7.06
C SER A 13 -4.59 11.11 -7.91
N SER A 14 -4.32 9.95 -7.32
CA SER A 14 -4.56 8.65 -7.97
C SER A 14 -5.68 7.93 -7.23
N ILE A 15 -6.70 7.54 -7.99
CA ILE A 15 -7.91 6.89 -7.49
C ILE A 15 -7.81 5.40 -7.83
N ILE A 16 -7.90 4.55 -6.82
CA ILE A 16 -7.90 3.10 -6.99
C ILE A 16 -9.24 2.55 -6.50
N PRO A 17 -10.04 1.93 -7.39
CA PRO A 17 -11.28 1.30 -6.99
C PRO A 17 -10.99 0.05 -6.15
N LEU A 18 -11.79 -0.14 -5.11
CA LEU A 18 -11.73 -1.31 -4.23
C LEU A 18 -12.91 -2.23 -4.53
N ASN A 19 -12.63 -3.52 -4.54
CA ASN A 19 -13.66 -4.56 -4.49
C ASN A 19 -14.05 -4.79 -3.03
N ASN A 20 -15.34 -5.05 -2.77
CA ASN A 20 -15.85 -5.43 -1.46
C ASN A 20 -16.32 -6.88 -1.51
N PHE A 21 -15.80 -7.71 -0.62
CA PHE A 21 -16.28 -9.08 -0.45
C PHE A 21 -16.91 -9.26 0.93
N MET A 22 -18.24 -9.46 0.91
CA MET A 22 -19.09 -9.69 2.09
C MET A 22 -18.93 -8.65 3.21
N ASP A 23 -18.59 -7.40 2.89
CA ASP A 23 -18.35 -6.35 3.90
C ASP A 23 -17.19 -6.66 4.87
N THR A 24 -16.34 -7.64 4.53
CA THR A 24 -15.24 -8.14 5.36
C THR A 24 -13.86 -7.97 4.74
N GLN A 25 -13.78 -7.81 3.41
CA GLN A 25 -12.51 -7.64 2.70
C GLN A 25 -12.66 -6.56 1.64
N TYR A 26 -11.78 -5.55 1.70
CA TYR A 26 -11.65 -4.52 0.68
C TYR A 26 -10.26 -4.62 0.05
N PHE A 27 -10.21 -4.83 -1.26
CA PHE A 27 -8.94 -5.02 -1.97
C PHE A 27 -8.95 -4.34 -3.34
N GLY A 28 -7.82 -3.77 -3.71
CA GLY A 28 -7.58 -3.21 -5.05
C GLY A 28 -6.47 -3.96 -5.77
N GLU A 29 -6.10 -3.47 -6.95
CA GLU A 29 -5.07 -4.09 -7.79
C GLU A 29 -3.79 -3.26 -7.79
N ILE A 30 -2.64 -3.94 -7.77
CA ILE A 30 -1.31 -3.37 -8.00
C ILE A 30 -0.57 -4.17 -9.08
N GLY A 31 0.38 -3.53 -9.75
CA GLY A 31 1.33 -4.18 -10.67
C GLY A 31 2.73 -4.28 -10.05
N ILE A 32 3.45 -5.37 -10.28
CA ILE A 32 4.87 -5.48 -9.90
C ILE A 32 5.71 -5.98 -11.08
N GLY A 33 6.83 -5.29 -11.34
CA GLY A 33 7.82 -5.63 -12.35
C GLY A 33 7.48 -5.19 -13.78
N THR A 34 8.30 -5.65 -14.74
CA THR A 34 8.16 -5.29 -16.16
C THR A 34 8.24 -6.56 -17.05
N PRO A 35 7.16 -6.94 -17.77
CA PRO A 35 5.84 -6.31 -17.76
C PRO A 35 5.12 -6.45 -16.40
N PRO A 36 4.19 -5.55 -16.06
CA PRO A 36 3.50 -5.57 -14.76
C PRO A 36 2.76 -6.88 -14.51
N GLN A 37 3.10 -7.55 -13.41
CA GLN A 37 2.35 -8.69 -12.87
C GLN A 37 1.31 -8.17 -11.88
N LYS A 38 0.03 -8.50 -12.11
CA LYS A 38 -1.09 -7.96 -11.33
C LYS A 38 -1.36 -8.79 -10.08
N PHE A 39 -1.54 -8.11 -8.95
CA PHE A 39 -1.87 -8.71 -7.66
C PHE A 39 -3.03 -7.96 -7.02
N LYS A 40 -3.96 -8.69 -6.40
CA LYS A 40 -5.00 -8.13 -5.55
C LYS A 40 -4.47 -7.96 -4.14
N VAL A 41 -4.53 -6.76 -3.59
CA VAL A 41 -3.98 -6.47 -2.27
C VAL A 41 -4.98 -5.75 -1.38
N ILE A 42 -4.94 -6.08 -0.09
CA ILE A 42 -5.58 -5.28 0.95
C ILE A 42 -4.68 -4.09 1.26
N PHE A 43 -5.24 -2.88 1.19
CA PHE A 43 -4.57 -1.67 1.67
C PHE A 43 -4.73 -1.56 3.18
N ASP A 44 -3.69 -1.94 3.93
CA ASP A 44 -3.75 -2.17 5.36
C ASP A 44 -3.06 -1.05 6.16
N THR A 45 -3.83 -0.25 6.88
CA THR A 45 -3.30 0.80 7.77
C THR A 45 -2.73 0.25 9.08
N GLY A 46 -2.98 -1.02 9.41
CA GLY A 46 -2.49 -1.71 10.60
C GLY A 46 -1.11 -2.36 10.42
N SER A 47 -0.58 -2.41 9.20
CA SER A 47 0.76 -2.95 8.91
C SER A 47 1.53 -2.07 7.94
N ALA A 48 2.85 -2.32 7.83
CA ALA A 48 3.76 -1.45 7.08
C ALA A 48 4.48 -2.15 5.91
N ASN A 49 4.40 -3.48 5.78
CA ASN A 49 5.09 -4.16 4.69
C ASN A 49 4.16 -4.36 3.48
N LEU A 50 4.69 -4.17 2.27
CA LEU A 50 4.13 -4.77 1.07
C LEU A 50 4.65 -6.21 0.98
N TRP A 51 3.74 -7.16 0.79
CA TRP A 51 4.10 -8.54 0.51
C TRP A 51 3.15 -9.19 -0.48
N ILE A 52 3.71 -10.08 -1.30
CA ILE A 52 2.99 -10.88 -2.31
C ILE A 52 3.50 -12.34 -2.29
N PRO A 53 2.71 -13.31 -2.79
CA PRO A 53 3.14 -14.68 -2.92
C PRO A 53 4.30 -14.81 -3.91
N SER A 54 5.33 -15.57 -3.56
CA SER A 54 6.44 -15.86 -4.47
C SER A 54 6.11 -17.03 -5.39
N SER A 55 6.54 -16.96 -6.65
CA SER A 55 6.57 -18.12 -7.55
C SER A 55 7.49 -19.24 -7.03
N LYS A 56 8.40 -18.91 -6.11
CA LYS A 56 9.28 -19.87 -5.42
C LYS A 56 8.65 -20.48 -4.16
N CYS A 57 7.33 -20.40 -4.00
CA CYS A 57 6.58 -21.07 -2.93
C CYS A 57 6.65 -22.60 -3.11
N THR A 58 7.81 -23.15 -2.80
CA THR A 58 8.11 -24.56 -2.61
C THR A 58 8.69 -24.65 -1.21
N SER A 59 8.36 -25.69 -0.46
CA SER A 59 8.57 -25.84 1.00
C SER A 59 10.05 -25.77 1.46
N VAL A 60 10.75 -24.67 1.22
CA VAL A 60 12.19 -24.44 1.43
C VAL A 60 12.38 -23.15 2.24
N ARG A 61 13.28 -23.25 3.22
CA ARG A 61 13.61 -22.26 4.27
C ARG A 61 13.57 -20.80 3.79
N SER A 62 12.72 -19.98 4.41
CA SER A 62 12.70 -18.53 4.24
C SER A 62 13.54 -17.82 5.32
N PRO A 63 14.31 -16.78 4.97
CA PRO A 63 15.18 -16.07 5.91
C PRO A 63 14.44 -15.10 6.85
N THR A 64 13.25 -14.62 6.49
CA THR A 64 12.48 -13.64 7.28
C THR A 64 11.12 -14.20 7.64
N THR A 65 10.67 -14.01 8.89
CA THR A 65 9.31 -14.36 9.32
C THR A 65 8.61 -13.12 9.87
N ILE A 66 7.44 -12.79 9.34
CA ILE A 66 6.51 -11.80 9.86
C ILE A 66 5.40 -12.54 10.60
N ASN A 67 5.22 -12.22 11.88
CA ASN A 67 4.10 -12.72 12.65
C ASN A 67 2.95 -11.69 12.59
N TYR A 68 1.81 -12.12 12.09
CA TYR A 68 0.52 -11.44 12.23
C TYR A 68 -0.23 -11.99 13.44
N THR A 69 -1.23 -11.26 13.93
CA THR A 69 -2.08 -11.68 15.06
C THR A 69 -2.73 -13.05 14.84
N ASN A 70 -3.02 -13.42 13.59
CA ASN A 70 -3.72 -14.67 13.21
C ASN A 70 -2.90 -15.58 12.28
N GLY A 71 -1.57 -15.43 12.21
CA GLY A 71 -0.72 -16.27 11.36
C GLY A 71 0.71 -15.78 11.24
N SER A 72 1.58 -16.50 10.54
CA SER A 72 2.89 -15.97 10.15
C SER A 72 3.18 -16.24 8.70
N ILE A 73 3.78 -15.24 8.04
CA ILE A 73 4.34 -15.38 6.70
C ILE A 73 5.86 -15.43 6.82
N SER A 74 6.49 -16.29 6.04
CA SER A 74 7.94 -16.31 5.91
C SER A 74 8.32 -16.10 4.44
N GLY A 75 9.36 -15.30 4.21
CA GLY A 75 9.74 -14.85 2.88
C GLY A 75 11.14 -14.26 2.81
N TYR A 76 11.45 -13.62 1.70
CA TYR A 76 12.68 -12.86 1.49
C TYR A 76 12.37 -11.48 0.89
N LEU A 77 13.29 -10.54 1.04
CA LEU A 77 13.16 -9.19 0.49
C LEU A 77 13.57 -9.15 -0.97
N SER A 78 12.76 -8.46 -1.76
CA SER A 78 12.98 -8.19 -3.18
C SER A 78 12.75 -6.71 -3.48
N LYS A 79 13.26 -6.25 -4.63
CA LYS A 79 13.09 -4.89 -5.14
C LYS A 79 12.61 -4.95 -6.57
N ASP A 80 11.57 -4.20 -6.89
CA ASP A 80 11.11 -4.03 -8.26
C ASP A 80 10.30 -2.72 -8.40
N ILE A 81 9.80 -2.46 -9.60
CA ILE A 81 8.80 -1.42 -9.87
C ILE A 81 7.45 -1.88 -9.33
N VAL A 82 6.74 -1.00 -8.61
CA VAL A 82 5.37 -1.23 -8.13
C VAL A 82 4.46 -0.16 -8.70
N GLU A 83 3.41 -0.59 -9.39
CA GLU A 83 2.38 0.26 -9.97
C GLU A 83 1.11 0.21 -9.12
N VAL A 84 0.56 1.36 -8.72
CA VAL A 84 -0.67 1.48 -7.93
C VAL A 84 -1.56 2.55 -8.55
N GLY A 85 -2.63 2.14 -9.23
CA GLY A 85 -3.36 3.04 -10.11
C GLY A 85 -2.41 3.57 -11.20
N ASP A 86 -2.27 4.88 -11.26
CA ASP A 86 -1.35 5.55 -12.20
C ASP A 86 0.03 5.86 -11.57
N LEU A 87 0.22 5.54 -10.29
CA LEU A 87 1.47 5.79 -9.59
C LEU A 87 2.47 4.68 -9.90
N VAL A 88 3.63 5.05 -10.44
CA VAL A 88 4.74 4.13 -10.69
C VAL A 88 5.85 4.39 -9.68
N VAL A 89 6.06 3.44 -8.76
CA VAL A 89 7.06 3.49 -7.71
C VAL A 89 8.23 2.59 -8.08
N ASN A 90 9.34 3.20 -8.50
CA ASN A 90 10.56 2.45 -8.82
C ASN A 90 11.19 1.86 -7.55
N ASN A 91 12.07 0.85 -7.69
CA ASN A 91 12.92 0.34 -6.60
C ASN A 91 12.21 0.09 -5.25
N GLN A 92 10.93 -0.31 -5.26
CA GLN A 92 10.16 -0.54 -4.05
C GLN A 92 10.60 -1.88 -3.45
N GLU A 93 10.98 -1.86 -2.18
CA GLU A 93 11.26 -3.07 -1.42
C GLU A 93 9.95 -3.73 -0.98
N PHE A 94 9.81 -5.03 -1.24
CA PHE A 94 8.67 -5.83 -0.80
C PHE A 94 9.11 -7.23 -0.40
N ILE A 95 8.21 -7.97 0.25
CA ILE A 95 8.48 -9.33 0.71
C ILE A 95 7.81 -10.32 -0.23
N GLU A 96 8.62 -11.21 -0.78
CA GLU A 96 8.15 -12.39 -1.49
C GLU A 96 7.90 -13.52 -0.48
N VAL A 97 6.64 -13.88 -0.28
CA VAL A 97 6.22 -14.91 0.68
C VAL A 97 6.44 -16.30 0.08
N THR A 98 7.21 -17.14 0.76
CA THR A 98 7.46 -18.54 0.36
C THR A 98 6.81 -19.55 1.28
N LYS A 99 6.30 -19.11 2.44
CA LYS A 99 5.52 -19.91 3.36
C LYS A 99 4.48 -19.06 4.05
N GLU A 100 3.26 -19.55 4.09
CA GLU A 100 2.15 -18.89 4.77
C GLU A 100 1.52 -19.87 5.76
N THR A 101 1.27 -19.40 6.98
CA THR A 101 0.57 -20.18 8.00
C THR A 101 -0.67 -19.41 8.45
N GLY A 102 -1.86 -19.87 8.06
CA GLY A 102 -3.13 -19.28 8.45
C GLY A 102 -4.29 -19.64 7.51
N VAL A 103 -5.47 -19.90 8.07
CA VAL A 103 -6.69 -20.23 7.30
C VAL A 103 -7.25 -19.00 6.56
N THR A 104 -7.03 -17.81 7.12
CA THR A 104 -7.53 -16.53 6.58
C THR A 104 -7.05 -16.26 5.16
N PHE A 105 -5.82 -16.68 4.84
CA PHE A 105 -5.19 -16.40 3.55
C PHE A 105 -5.57 -17.41 2.46
N LEU A 106 -5.85 -18.66 2.83
CA LEU A 106 -6.31 -19.70 1.90
C LEU A 106 -7.74 -19.46 1.39
N ALA A 107 -8.56 -18.73 2.16
CA ALA A 107 -9.95 -18.44 1.81
C ALA A 107 -10.18 -16.99 1.34
N GLY A 108 -9.13 -16.16 1.35
CA GLY A 108 -9.19 -14.75 0.93
C GLY A 108 -9.43 -14.58 -0.57
N LYS A 109 -9.95 -13.41 -0.97
CA LYS A 109 -10.06 -13.01 -2.39
C LYS A 109 -8.92 -12.09 -2.86
N PHE A 110 -7.92 -11.91 -2.00
CA PHE A 110 -6.72 -11.12 -2.22
C PHE A 110 -5.48 -12.03 -2.24
N ASP A 111 -4.42 -11.58 -2.91
CA ASP A 111 -3.15 -12.27 -3.03
C ASP A 111 -2.14 -11.82 -1.96
N GLY A 112 -2.20 -10.54 -1.56
CA GLY A 112 -1.23 -9.96 -0.63
C GLY A 112 -1.74 -8.77 0.18
N ILE A 113 -0.83 -8.14 0.91
CA ILE A 113 -1.11 -6.93 1.69
C ILE A 113 -0.18 -5.81 1.24
N PHE A 114 -0.76 -4.62 1.13
CA PHE A 114 -0.08 -3.36 0.90
C PHE A 114 -0.15 -2.50 2.18
N GLY A 115 0.90 -2.55 2.99
CA GLY A 115 0.96 -1.80 4.25
C GLY A 115 1.03 -0.27 4.06
N LEU A 116 0.15 0.44 4.77
CA LEU A 116 0.03 1.90 4.82
C LEU A 116 0.36 2.47 6.21
N GLY A 117 0.83 1.62 7.14
CA GLY A 117 1.31 1.99 8.46
C GLY A 117 2.71 2.63 8.42
N PHE A 118 3.17 3.09 9.59
CA PHE A 118 4.45 3.78 9.67
C PHE A 118 5.64 2.79 9.65
N LYS A 119 6.81 3.26 9.23
CA LYS A 119 8.03 2.44 9.12
C LYS A 119 8.43 1.78 10.43
N GLU A 120 8.13 2.39 11.57
CA GLU A 120 8.50 1.91 12.92
C GLU A 120 7.97 0.51 13.23
N ILE A 121 6.92 0.06 12.54
CA ILE A 121 6.35 -1.30 12.67
C ILE A 121 6.69 -2.22 11.48
N SER A 122 7.54 -1.77 10.56
CA SER A 122 7.96 -2.54 9.38
C SER A 122 9.02 -3.58 9.75
N VAL A 123 8.79 -4.82 9.34
CA VAL A 123 9.77 -5.89 9.49
C VAL A 123 10.94 -5.66 8.52
N GLY A 124 12.17 -5.78 9.03
CA GLY A 124 13.38 -5.58 8.24
C GLY A 124 13.73 -4.11 7.96
N ASN A 125 13.07 -3.15 8.62
CA ASN A 125 13.24 -1.71 8.37
C ASN A 125 12.96 -1.28 6.92
N VAL A 126 12.09 -2.03 6.24
CA VAL A 126 11.65 -1.74 4.88
C VAL A 126 10.78 -0.50 4.86
N VAL A 127 11.00 0.39 3.90
CA VAL A 127 10.17 1.59 3.75
C VAL A 127 8.86 1.20 3.04
N SER A 128 7.75 1.37 3.75
CA SER A 128 6.39 1.29 3.21
C SER A 128 6.16 2.39 2.17
N VAL A 129 5.37 2.09 1.14
CA VAL A 129 4.96 3.06 0.10
C VAL A 129 4.29 4.30 0.70
N CYS A 130 3.64 4.18 1.87
CA CYS A 130 2.98 5.30 2.51
C CYS A 130 3.52 5.56 3.93
N VAL A 131 4.52 6.44 4.08
CA VAL A 131 4.80 7.11 5.36
C VAL A 131 4.64 8.60 5.19
N ILE A 132 3.46 9.06 5.58
CA ILE A 132 3.16 10.45 5.85
C ILE A 132 3.50 10.69 7.32
N SER A 133 4.69 11.21 7.61
CA SER A 133 4.87 12.32 8.56
C SER A 133 6.33 12.72 8.67
N HIS A 134 6.56 14.02 8.71
CA HIS A 134 7.84 14.63 9.09
C HIS A 134 8.21 14.21 10.51
N THR A 135 9.40 13.65 10.70
CA THR A 135 10.54 14.20 11.48
C THR A 135 11.61 13.12 11.45
N SER A 136 12.77 13.40 10.85
CA SER A 136 13.97 12.54 10.83
C SER A 136 13.75 11.12 10.28
N ILE A 137 13.10 10.99 9.13
CA ILE A 137 12.98 9.70 8.44
C ILE A 137 14.15 9.58 7.47
N SER A 138 15.04 8.64 7.83
CA SER A 138 16.01 7.91 7.01
C SER A 138 16.05 8.27 5.51
N MET A 139 17.26 8.62 5.09
CA MET A 139 17.82 9.00 3.79
C MET A 139 17.45 8.14 2.56
N PHE A 140 16.18 7.77 2.41
CA PHE A 140 15.61 6.99 1.30
C PHE A 140 14.21 7.49 0.88
N TYR A 141 13.55 8.32 1.68
CA TYR A 141 12.33 9.05 1.29
C TYR A 141 12.56 10.05 0.14
N ARG A 142 13.83 10.34 -0.17
CA ARG A 142 14.18 11.00 -1.42
C ARG A 142 13.70 10.14 -2.59
N ASP A 143 14.09 8.89 -2.76
CA ASP A 143 14.21 8.39 -4.14
C ASP A 143 12.96 7.81 -4.83
N ASN A 144 11.84 7.52 -4.16
CA ASN A 144 10.76 6.75 -4.82
C ASN A 144 9.36 7.39 -4.94
N ILE A 145 8.92 8.26 -4.02
CA ILE A 145 7.57 8.86 -4.11
C ILE A 145 7.58 10.37 -3.86
N VAL A 146 8.51 10.86 -3.01
CA VAL A 146 8.59 12.28 -2.65
C VAL A 146 9.63 13.06 -3.48
N ASN A 147 10.72 12.47 -4.03
CA ASN A 147 11.53 13.19 -5.04
C ASN A 147 10.80 13.37 -6.37
N HIS A 148 9.83 12.51 -6.69
CA HIS A 148 9.18 12.51 -8.00
C HIS A 148 7.91 13.38 -8.08
N HIS A 149 7.51 14.07 -7.00
CA HIS A 149 6.29 14.91 -6.99
C HIS A 149 5.05 14.19 -7.56
N LEU A 150 4.93 12.88 -7.29
CA LEU A 150 3.91 12.02 -7.92
C LEU A 150 2.48 12.32 -7.43
N VAL A 151 2.34 12.97 -6.28
CA VAL A 151 1.04 13.38 -5.72
C VAL A 151 1.13 14.77 -5.11
N LYS A 152 0.04 15.52 -5.22
CA LYS A 152 -0.09 16.91 -4.77
C LYS A 152 -0.07 17.05 -3.24
N ASP A 153 -0.96 16.32 -2.57
CA ASP A 153 -1.03 16.33 -1.10
C ASP A 153 -0.40 15.07 -0.50
N ARG A 154 0.28 15.24 0.65
CA ARG A 154 0.86 14.11 1.39
C ARG A 154 -0.20 13.47 2.29
N LEU A 155 -1.24 12.91 1.67
CA LEU A 155 -2.31 12.18 2.35
C LEU A 155 -2.83 11.05 1.47
N PHE A 156 -3.52 10.10 2.09
CA PHE A 156 -4.43 9.21 1.41
C PHE A 156 -5.79 9.24 2.11
N SER A 157 -6.84 8.82 1.40
CA SER A 157 -8.18 8.69 1.97
C SER A 157 -8.84 7.40 1.53
N LEU A 158 -9.77 6.92 2.36
CA LEU A 158 -10.49 5.68 2.15
C LEU A 158 -11.98 5.95 2.20
N TRP A 159 -12.70 5.49 1.18
CA TRP A 159 -14.14 5.32 1.21
C TRP A 159 -14.45 3.83 1.08
N LEU A 160 -15.19 3.28 2.04
CA LEU A 160 -15.53 1.86 2.09
C LEU A 160 -17.04 1.71 1.99
N ASN A 161 -17.53 1.15 0.88
CA ASN A 161 -18.95 0.92 0.69
C ASN A 161 -19.40 -0.26 1.57
N ARG A 162 -20.47 -0.07 2.34
CA ARG A 162 -21.06 -1.07 3.26
C ARG A 162 -22.29 -1.76 2.66
N GLN A 163 -22.62 -1.48 1.41
CA GLN A 163 -23.73 -2.10 0.70
C GLN A 163 -23.14 -3.10 -0.29
N SER A 164 -23.08 -4.36 0.12
CA SER A 164 -22.37 -5.44 -0.57
C SER A 164 -23.08 -6.01 -1.81
N GLU A 165 -24.30 -5.55 -2.11
CA GLU A 165 -25.17 -6.30 -3.01
C GLU A 165 -25.13 -5.87 -4.48
N ASP A 166 -24.81 -4.62 -4.87
CA ASP A 166 -24.78 -4.23 -6.31
C ASP A 166 -24.02 -2.89 -6.61
N GLY A 167 -22.79 -2.69 -6.12
CA GLY A 167 -22.05 -1.44 -6.40
C GLY A 167 -20.53 -1.49 -6.25
N GLU A 168 -19.88 -0.35 -6.51
CA GLU A 168 -18.45 -0.12 -6.23
C GLU A 168 -18.13 -0.49 -4.79
N GLY A 169 -17.10 -1.32 -4.56
CA GLY A 169 -16.78 -1.81 -3.23
C GLY A 169 -16.18 -0.73 -2.32
N GLY A 170 -15.47 0.23 -2.90
CA GLY A 170 -14.87 1.34 -2.20
C GLY A 170 -13.84 2.04 -3.07
N GLU A 171 -13.09 2.94 -2.46
CA GLU A 171 -12.07 3.73 -3.12
C GLU A 171 -10.94 4.02 -2.13
N ILE A 172 -9.69 3.93 -2.61
CA ILE A 172 -8.54 4.58 -1.97
C ILE A 172 -8.02 5.66 -2.89
N VAL A 173 -7.80 6.85 -2.33
CA VAL A 173 -7.23 7.99 -3.06
C VAL A 173 -5.86 8.28 -2.48
N PHE A 174 -4.80 8.18 -3.29
CA PHE A 174 -3.48 8.71 -2.93
C PHE A 174 -3.36 10.14 -3.44
N GLY A 175 -2.91 11.05 -2.60
CA GLY A 175 -2.70 12.44 -2.99
C GLY A 175 -3.89 13.36 -2.79
N GLY A 176 -5.01 12.86 -2.25
CA GLY A 176 -6.24 13.65 -2.17
C GLY A 176 -7.41 12.98 -1.45
N LEU A 177 -8.55 13.65 -1.56
CA LEU A 177 -9.87 13.25 -1.05
C LEU A 177 -10.84 13.32 -2.24
N ASP A 178 -11.73 12.34 -2.42
CA ASP A 178 -12.86 12.51 -3.36
C ASP A 178 -14.06 13.16 -2.62
N PRO A 179 -14.46 14.40 -3.00
CA PRO A 179 -15.59 15.11 -2.41
C PRO A 179 -16.94 14.41 -2.55
N LYS A 180 -17.08 13.43 -3.45
CA LYS A 180 -18.32 12.65 -3.63
C LYS A 180 -18.60 11.75 -2.42
N HIS A 181 -17.56 11.37 -1.68
CA HIS A 181 -17.64 10.34 -0.64
C HIS A 181 -17.77 10.87 0.79
N TYR A 182 -17.89 12.19 0.98
CA TYR A 182 -18.14 12.79 2.29
C TYR A 182 -19.05 14.01 2.21
N LYS A 183 -19.64 14.40 3.35
CA LYS A 183 -20.43 15.62 3.49
C LYS A 183 -19.92 16.41 4.70
N GLY A 184 -19.90 17.73 4.59
CA GLY A 184 -19.40 18.60 5.65
C GLY A 184 -17.87 18.62 5.73
N LYS A 185 -17.34 18.91 6.92
CA LYS A 185 -15.90 19.05 7.17
C LYS A 185 -15.36 17.85 7.94
N HIS A 186 -14.14 17.43 7.62
CA HIS A 186 -13.40 16.44 8.40
C HIS A 186 -12.99 17.00 9.76
N THR A 187 -13.00 16.14 10.78
CA THR A 187 -12.40 16.42 12.08
C THR A 187 -11.04 15.72 12.13
N TYR A 188 -9.98 16.49 12.35
CA TYR A 188 -8.61 15.97 12.41
C TYR A 188 -8.15 15.85 13.86
N VAL A 189 -7.57 14.69 14.19
CA VAL A 189 -6.94 14.43 15.48
C VAL A 189 -5.47 14.09 15.23
N ALA A 190 -4.58 14.64 16.05
CA ALA A 190 -3.15 14.37 15.93
C ALA A 190 -2.83 12.92 16.33
N VAL A 191 -1.91 12.28 15.60
CA VAL A 191 -1.40 10.95 15.94
C VAL A 191 -0.59 11.02 17.24
N LYS A 192 -0.90 10.15 18.20
CA LYS A 192 -0.25 10.11 19.52
C LYS A 192 1.13 9.46 19.49
N GLN A 193 1.28 8.37 18.74
CA GLN A 193 2.51 7.59 18.65
C GLN A 193 2.73 7.14 17.21
N LYS A 194 3.92 7.45 16.66
CA LYS A 194 4.31 6.98 15.32
C LYS A 194 4.57 5.47 15.36
N GLY A 195 3.93 4.76 14.44
CA GLY A 195 3.91 3.30 14.36
C GLY A 195 2.59 2.85 13.76
N TYR A 196 1.52 3.03 14.52
CA TYR A 196 0.14 2.85 14.06
C TYR A 196 -0.53 4.20 13.82
N TRP A 197 -1.62 4.22 13.05
CA TRP A 197 -2.52 5.36 12.95
C TRP A 197 -3.36 5.51 14.24
N GLN A 198 -2.68 5.82 15.35
CA GLN A 198 -3.26 5.89 16.70
C GLN A 198 -3.57 7.33 17.11
N VAL A 199 -4.84 7.60 17.45
CA VAL A 199 -5.37 8.92 17.85
C VAL A 199 -5.73 9.02 19.32
#